data_AF-A0A7C5KCN5-F1
#
_entry.id   AF-A0A7C5KCN5-F1
#
_cell.length_a   1.000
_cell.length_b   1.000
_cell.length_c   1.000
_cell.angle_alpha   90.00
_cell.angle_beta   90.00
_cell.angle_gamma   90.00
#
_symmetry.space_group_name_H-M   'P 1'
#
loop_
_entity.id
_entity.type
_entity.pdbx_description
1 polymer ?
#
loop_
_entity_poly.entity_id
_entity_poly.type
_entity_poly.pdbx_seq_one_letter_code
_entity_poly.pdbx_strand_id
1 'polypeptide(L)'
;MGTVLLDQSVIAGVGNILRNEILFRAGISPERKVKDLTRDELERIADITKDLSEKFLELKMEKKGIKSLLLVYNRYRGSCIKCGSSIKFYMQKPVNRKTFICEKCQR
;
A
#
# COMPACT_ATOMS: atom_id res chain seq x y z
N MET A 1 0.02 -4.66 -10.09
CA MET A 1 -0.90 -4.57 -8.95
C MET A 1 -1.00 -3.13 -8.45
N GLY A 2 0.12 -2.42 -8.26
CA GLY A 2 0.09 -1.02 -7.84
C GLY A 2 -0.72 -0.08 -8.75
N THR A 3 -0.74 -0.32 -10.06
CA THR A 3 -1.58 0.42 -11.00
C THR A 3 -3.06 0.18 -10.79
N VAL A 4 -3.46 -1.09 -10.57
CA VAL A 4 -4.85 -1.53 -10.40
C VAL A 4 -5.47 -0.97 -9.11
N LEU A 5 -4.72 -0.92 -8.01
CA LEU A 5 -5.21 -0.29 -6.78
C LEU A 5 -5.43 1.23 -6.89
N LEU A 6 -4.91 1.89 -7.93
CA LEU A 6 -5.20 3.31 -8.19
C LEU A 6 -6.33 3.50 -9.20
N ASP A 7 -6.73 2.43 -9.90
CA ASP A 7 -7.79 2.49 -10.88
C ASP A 7 -9.13 2.64 -10.16
N GLN A 8 -9.73 3.82 -10.28
CA GLN A 8 -11.00 4.14 -9.63
C GLN A 8 -12.18 3.36 -10.22
N SER A 9 -12.03 2.74 -11.40
CA SER A 9 -13.02 1.81 -11.94
C SER A 9 -12.99 0.44 -11.25
N VAL A 10 -11.87 0.11 -10.60
CA VAL A 10 -11.69 -1.17 -9.89
C VAL A 10 -11.94 -0.99 -8.40
N ILE A 11 -11.29 0.00 -7.77
CA ILE A 11 -11.51 0.32 -6.35
C ILE A 11 -11.55 1.84 -6.17
N ALA A 12 -12.75 2.39 -6.00
CA ALA A 12 -12.92 3.81 -5.71
C ALA A 12 -12.42 4.16 -4.30
N GLY A 13 -11.74 5.29 -4.16
CA GLY A 13 -11.31 5.82 -2.86
C GLY A 13 -9.91 5.41 -2.41
N VAL A 14 -9.27 4.44 -3.07
CA VAL A 14 -7.87 4.09 -2.79
C VAL A 14 -6.93 5.08 -3.48
N GLY A 15 -6.32 5.94 -2.67
CA GLY A 15 -5.27 6.87 -3.10
C GLY A 15 -3.86 6.29 -2.97
N ASN A 16 -2.85 7.06 -3.40
CA ASN A 16 -1.44 6.63 -3.38
C ASN A 16 -0.94 6.24 -1.98
N ILE A 17 -1.43 6.89 -0.92
CA ILE A 17 -1.07 6.55 0.46
C ILE A 17 -1.57 5.14 0.80
N LEU A 18 -2.88 4.91 0.71
CA LEU A 18 -3.51 3.63 1.03
C LEU A 18 -2.92 2.51 0.18
N ARG A 19 -2.71 2.73 -1.11
CA ARG A 19 -2.05 1.76 -1.99
C ARG A 19 -0.71 1.27 -1.43
N ASN A 20 0.18 2.19 -1.03
CA ASN A 20 1.49 1.81 -0.50
C ASN A 20 1.34 0.98 0.79
N GLU A 21 0.44 1.40 1.67
CA GLU A 21 0.16 0.70 2.94
C GLU A 21 -0.46 -0.68 2.73
N ILE A 22 -1.43 -0.80 1.81
CA ILE A 22 -2.09 -2.05 1.45
C ILE A 22 -1.05 -3.07 0.95
N LEU A 23 -0.24 -2.67 -0.03
CA LEU A 23 0.77 -3.56 -0.63
C LEU A 23 1.85 -3.96 0.37
N PHE A 24 2.27 -3.05 1.24
CA PHE A 24 3.24 -3.35 2.30
C PHE A 24 2.68 -4.30 3.36
N ARG A 25 1.42 -4.13 3.76
CA ARG A 25 0.74 -5.02 4.70
C ARG A 25 0.54 -6.40 4.09
N ALA A 26 0.14 -6.45 2.82
CA ALA A 26 -0.06 -7.69 2.06
C ALA A 26 1.25 -8.43 1.72
N GLY A 27 2.40 -7.73 1.78
CA GLY A 27 3.70 -8.30 1.41
C GLY A 27 3.89 -8.42 -0.11
N ILE A 28 3.17 -7.62 -0.88
CA ILE A 28 3.15 -7.70 -2.34
C ILE A 28 3.92 -6.54 -2.95
N SER A 29 4.79 -6.87 -3.91
CA SER A 29 5.51 -5.86 -4.68
C SER A 29 4.53 -5.05 -5.55
N PRO A 30 4.65 -3.71 -5.59
CA PRO A 30 3.85 -2.86 -6.47
C PRO A 30 3.96 -3.22 -7.96
N GLU A 31 5.08 -3.81 -8.36
CA GLU A 31 5.39 -4.22 -9.74
C GLU A 31 4.84 -5.61 -10.11
N ARG A 32 4.39 -6.43 -9.13
CA ARG A 32 3.78 -7.74 -9.43
C ARG A 32 2.55 -7.56 -10.32
N LYS A 33 2.44 -8.32 -11.41
CA LYS A 33 1.27 -8.30 -12.28
C LYS A 33 0.12 -9.02 -11.59
N VAL A 34 -1.11 -8.55 -11.81
CA VAL A 34 -2.30 -9.13 -11.16
C VAL A 34 -2.48 -10.61 -11.52
N LYS A 35 -2.20 -10.96 -12.77
CA LYS A 35 -2.24 -12.34 -13.26
C LYS A 35 -1.24 -13.29 -12.57
N ASP A 36 -0.22 -12.75 -11.90
CA ASP A 36 0.82 -13.51 -11.20
C ASP A 36 0.52 -13.57 -9.68
N LEU A 37 -0.66 -13.13 -9.26
CA LEU A 37 -1.14 -13.23 -7.87
C LEU A 37 -2.04 -14.46 -7.75
N THR A 38 -1.84 -15.20 -6.67
CA THR A 38 -2.73 -16.26 -6.22
C THR A 38 -4.05 -15.68 -5.71
N ARG A 39 -5.08 -16.52 -5.65
CA ARG A 39 -6.38 -16.14 -5.09
C ARG A 39 -6.25 -15.67 -3.63
N ASP A 40 -5.47 -16.38 -2.82
CA ASP A 40 -5.24 -16.04 -1.42
C ASP A 40 -4.53 -14.68 -1.26
N GLU A 41 -3.59 -14.34 -2.16
CA GLU A 41 -2.97 -13.01 -2.18
C GLU A 41 -3.98 -11.93 -2.54
N LEU A 42 -4.88 -12.18 -3.48
CA LEU A 42 -5.93 -11.23 -3.88
C LEU A 42 -6.95 -11.02 -2.75
N GLU A 43 -7.41 -12.09 -2.11
CA GLU A 43 -8.32 -12.03 -0.96
C GLU A 43 -7.67 -11.25 0.19
N ARG A 44 -6.40 -11.54 0.51
CA ARG A 44 -5.65 -10.77 1.52
C ARG A 44 -5.55 -9.29 1.18
N ILE A 45 -5.31 -8.94 -0.09
CA ILE A 45 -5.27 -7.53 -0.51
C ILE A 45 -6.64 -6.88 -0.32
N ALA A 46 -7.73 -7.58 -0.69
CA ALA A 46 -9.09 -7.07 -0.55
C ALA A 46 -9.45 -6.81 0.92
N ASP A 47 -9.16 -7.77 1.80
CA ASP A 47 -9.40 -7.65 3.25
C ASP A 47 -8.63 -6.46 3.84
N ILE A 48 -7.34 -6.35 3.53
CA ILE A 48 -6.50 -5.24 4.00
C ILE A 48 -7.00 -3.89 3.45
N THR A 49 -7.49 -3.87 2.20
CA THR A 49 -8.02 -2.66 1.57
C THR A 49 -9.28 -2.18 2.29
N LYS A 50 -10.20 -3.10 2.60
CA LYS A 50 -11.41 -2.81 3.37
C LYS A 50 -11.06 -2.26 4.75
N ASP A 51 -10.28 -3.01 5.52
CA ASP A 51 -9.86 -2.64 6.88
C ASP A 51 -9.20 -1.26 6.94
N LEU A 52 -8.29 -0.98 6.00
CA LEU A 52 -7.61 0.31 5.97
C LEU A 52 -8.52 1.45 5.55
N SER A 53 -9.46 1.20 4.65
CA SER A 53 -10.41 2.22 4.20
C SER A 53 -11.38 2.59 5.32
N GLU A 54 -11.87 1.61 6.07
CA GLU A 54 -12.71 1.82 7.26
C GLU A 54 -11.96 2.63 8.33
N LYS A 55 -10.74 2.21 8.71
CA LYS A 55 -9.91 2.95 9.69
C LYS A 55 -9.57 4.36 9.22
N PHE A 56 -9.35 4.55 7.92
CA PHE A 56 -9.10 5.87 7.36
C PHE A 56 -10.32 6.78 7.48
N LEU A 57 -11.52 6.24 7.23
CA LEU A 57 -12.78 6.96 7.40
C LEU A 57 -13.01 7.33 8.87
N GLU A 58 -12.83 6.40 9.80
CA GLU A 58 -12.94 6.65 11.26
C GLU A 58 -12.04 7.80 11.70
N LEU A 59 -10.74 7.75 11.35
CA LEU A 59 -9.81 8.82 11.71
C LEU A 59 -10.22 10.18 11.11
N LYS A 60 -10.77 10.18 9.88
CA LYS A 60 -11.26 11.39 9.24
C LYS A 60 -12.49 11.95 9.98
N MET A 61 -13.42 11.09 10.40
CA MET A 61 -14.59 11.48 11.19
C MET A 61 -14.19 12.05 12.56
N GLU A 62 -13.17 11.46 13.18
CA GLU A 62 -12.58 11.94 14.44
C GLU A 62 -11.65 13.16 14.26
N LYS A 63 -11.48 13.68 13.03
CA LYS A 63 -10.55 14.76 12.68
C LYS A 63 -9.10 14.49 13.11
N LYS A 64 -8.71 13.22 13.20
CA LYS A 64 -7.36 12.78 13.53
C LYS A 64 -6.49 12.65 12.27
N GLY A 65 -5.19 12.82 12.45
CA GLY A 65 -4.21 12.57 11.41
C GLY A 65 -4.01 11.08 11.14
N ILE A 66 -3.67 10.73 9.91
CA ILE A 66 -3.50 9.34 9.44
C ILE A 66 -2.14 8.72 9.81
N LYS A 67 -1.30 9.43 10.58
CA LYS A 67 0.08 9.03 10.90
C LYS A 67 0.15 7.64 11.53
N SER A 68 -0.84 7.27 12.34
CA SER A 68 -0.94 5.94 12.98
C SER A 68 -1.11 4.80 11.97
N LEU A 69 -1.63 5.07 10.77
CA LEU A 69 -1.81 4.06 9.72
C LEU A 69 -0.57 3.86 8.84
N LEU A 70 0.37 4.82 8.86
CA LEU A 70 1.52 4.86 7.94
C LEU A 70 2.65 3.98 8.43
N LEU A 71 2.86 2.85 7.76
CA LEU A 71 3.92 1.89 8.03
C LEU A 71 5.09 2.05 7.05
N VAL A 72 4.81 2.42 5.79
CA VAL A 72 5.81 2.53 4.72
C VAL A 72 5.79 3.87 3.98
N TYR A 73 4.63 4.53 3.88
CA TYR A 73 4.49 5.74 3.09
C TYR A 73 5.32 6.89 3.69
N ASN A 74 6.13 7.53 2.83
CA ASN A 74 7.04 8.61 3.22
C ASN A 74 8.07 8.24 4.32
N ARG A 75 8.33 6.94 4.53
CA ARG A 75 9.32 6.43 5.50
C ARG A 75 10.65 6.00 4.89
N TYR A 76 10.97 6.46 3.69
CA TYR A 76 12.20 6.13 2.94
C TYR A 76 13.53 6.50 3.63
N ARG A 77 13.49 7.36 4.67
CA ARG A 77 14.67 7.68 5.48
C ARG A 77 14.79 6.81 6.74
N GLY A 78 13.87 5.88 6.94
CA GLY A 78 13.83 5.00 8.10
C GLY A 78 13.93 3.52 7.73
N SER A 79 13.86 2.69 8.77
CA SER A 79 13.86 1.25 8.66
C SER A 79 12.44 0.68 8.58
N CYS A 80 12.28 -0.40 7.86
CA CYS A 80 11.06 -1.18 7.79
C CYS A 80 10.68 -1.70 9.18
N ILE A 81 9.45 -1.42 9.61
CA ILE A 81 8.96 -1.85 10.93
C ILE A 81 8.84 -3.39 11.08
N LYS A 82 8.80 -4.14 9.97
CA LYS A 82 8.70 -5.60 9.99
C LYS A 82 10.06 -6.29 10.03
N CYS A 83 11.06 -5.78 9.31
CA CYS A 83 12.35 -6.48 9.13
C CYS A 83 13.60 -5.63 9.36
N GLY A 84 13.46 -4.36 9.74
CA GLY A 84 14.58 -3.45 10.01
C GLY A 84 15.35 -2.96 8.78
N SER A 85 15.07 -3.47 7.58
CA SER A 85 15.78 -3.06 6.35
C SER A 85 15.33 -1.68 5.85
N SER A 86 16.18 -0.97 5.11
CA SER A 86 15.86 0.36 4.58
C SER A 86 14.63 0.37 3.66
N ILE A 87 13.78 1.37 3.80
CA ILE A 87 12.67 1.61 2.87
C ILE A 87 13.18 2.41 1.68
N LYS A 88 12.90 1.95 0.47
CA LYS A 88 13.23 2.69 -0.76
C LYS A 88 12.00 3.38 -1.31
N PHE A 89 12.20 4.36 -2.18
CA PHE A 89 11.12 4.91 -3.00
C PHE A 89 11.56 5.11 -4.44
N TYR A 90 10.61 5.04 -5.35
CA TYR A 90 10.81 5.34 -6.76
C TYR A 90 9.53 5.92 -7.38
N MET A 91 9.65 6.48 -8.57
CA MET A 91 8.49 6.92 -9.35
C MET A 91 7.98 5.75 -10.19
N GLN A 92 6.84 5.17 -9.80
CA GLN A 92 6.28 4.06 -10.57
C GLN A 92 5.66 4.58 -11.86
N LYS A 93 6.06 4.00 -12.99
CA LYS A 93 5.40 4.17 -14.29
C LYS A 93 4.37 3.05 -14.51
N PRO A 94 3.25 3.30 -15.22
CA PRO A 94 2.87 4.56 -15.89
C PRO A 94 2.18 5.60 -14.99
N VAL A 95 1.81 5.26 -13.75
CA VAL A 95 0.99 6.12 -12.88
C VAL A 95 1.69 7.39 -12.38
N ASN A 96 3.01 7.49 -12.53
CA ASN A 96 3.86 8.60 -12.09
C ASN A 96 3.59 9.02 -10.63
N ARG A 97 3.47 8.02 -9.74
CA ARG A 97 3.31 8.23 -8.30
C ARG A 97 4.53 7.71 -7.53
N LYS A 98 4.92 8.46 -6.51
CA LYS A 98 5.93 8.02 -5.54
C LYS A 98 5.44 6.74 -4.86
N THR A 99 6.19 5.68 -5.04
CA THR A 99 5.92 4.37 -4.47
C THR A 99 7.03 4.06 -3.48
N PHE A 100 6.64 3.71 -2.25
CA PHE A 100 7.51 3.36 -1.14
C PHE A 100 7.45 1.85 -0.93
N ILE A 101 8.61 1.21 -0.81
CA ILE A 101 8.69 -0.25 -0.79
C ILE A 101 9.77 -0.71 0.19
N CYS A 102 9.52 -1.84 0.84
CA CYS A 102 10.54 -2.65 1.46
C CYS A 102 10.83 -3.89 0.61
N GLU A 103 11.97 -3.92 -0.08
CA GLU A 103 12.35 -5.02 -0.99
C GLU A 103 12.50 -6.38 -0.30
N LYS A 104 12.70 -6.43 1.03
CA LYS A 104 12.73 -7.69 1.77
C LYS A 104 11.34 -8.23 2.11
N CYS A 105 10.40 -7.34 2.43
CA CYS A 105 9.07 -7.71 2.89
C CYS A 105 8.04 -7.81 1.76
N GLN A 106 8.33 -7.25 0.59
CA GLN A 106 7.40 -7.20 -0.55
C GLN A 106 7.99 -7.93 -1.74
N ARG A 107 7.31 -8.98 -2.20
CA ARG A 107 7.71 -9.82 -3.35
C ARG A 107 6.61 -9.93 -4.38
#